data_AF-A0A359AWY5-F1
#
_entry.id   AF-A0A359AWY5-F1
#
_cell.length_a   1.000
_cell.length_b   1.000
_cell.length_c   1.000
_cell.angle_alpha   90.00
_cell.angle_beta   90.00
_cell.angle_gamma   90.00
#
_symmetry.space_group_name_H-M   'P 1'
#
loop_
_entity.id
_entity.type
_entity.pdbx_description
1 polymer ?
#
loop_
_entity_poly.entity_id
_entity_poly.type
_entity_poly.pdbx_seq_one_letter_code
_entity_poly.pdbx_strand_id
1 'polypeptide(L)'
;MNVNIKNRFNNRYVRYGLVLAAGLFLGWLLFKGSSPKGENAQHVHEETEKQVWTCSMHPQIRMDKPGKCPICAMDLIPLKSSGGDDASIDPNAIQLSVEAVALANVQTTRVSRKNPVKDVRLYGTIQVDERLSQSQTSPVNGRIEKLQVSFTGESVKRGQTIATVYSPELLSAQQELIEAGKLQSSQPLLVEAAREKLRLWRLTDGQISAIEQSGKADPQVEIKSTVNGIVTSKNVNQGDYINQGSVLFEIADLSRVWALFDAYE
;
A
#
# COMPACT_ATOMS: atom_id res chain seq x y z
N MET A 1 26.79 37.58 -55.30
CA MET A 1 27.21 37.23 -53.92
C MET A 1 26.63 38.29 -53.00
N ASN A 2 25.94 37.87 -51.94
CA ASN A 2 25.50 38.64 -50.75
C ASN A 2 24.19 39.46 -50.79
N VAL A 3 23.08 38.73 -50.58
CA VAL A 3 22.16 38.78 -49.42
C VAL A 3 21.73 40.14 -48.81
N ASN A 4 20.39 40.32 -48.76
CA ASN A 4 19.50 41.00 -47.79
C ASN A 4 19.97 42.27 -47.06
N ILE A 5 19.11 43.30 -47.02
CA ILE A 5 18.88 44.17 -45.82
C ILE A 5 17.79 45.25 -46.00
N LYS A 6 17.22 45.47 -47.19
CA LYS A 6 16.53 46.75 -47.46
C LYS A 6 15.06 46.90 -46.99
N ASN A 7 14.51 46.03 -46.14
CA ASN A 7 13.12 46.21 -45.64
C ASN A 7 12.91 46.05 -44.12
N ARG A 8 13.96 46.07 -43.28
CA ARG A 8 13.83 46.04 -41.80
C ARG A 8 13.88 47.42 -41.11
N PHE A 9 14.09 48.51 -41.85
CA PHE A 9 14.38 49.83 -41.26
C PHE A 9 13.15 50.75 -41.05
N ASN A 10 11.93 50.32 -41.39
CA ASN A 10 10.73 51.15 -41.24
C ASN A 10 9.85 50.80 -40.03
N ASN A 11 10.33 49.94 -39.12
CA ASN A 11 9.62 49.60 -37.90
C ASN A 11 10.04 50.57 -36.78
N ARG A 12 9.07 51.26 -36.16
CA ARG A 12 9.31 52.25 -35.10
C ARG A 12 10.17 51.70 -33.95
N TYR A 13 10.01 50.42 -33.62
CA TYR A 13 10.79 49.73 -32.59
C TYR A 13 12.27 49.53 -32.96
N VAL A 14 12.59 49.38 -34.25
CA VAL A 14 13.99 49.27 -34.73
C VAL A 14 14.68 50.64 -34.69
N ARG A 15 13.94 51.72 -34.97
CA ARG A 15 14.46 53.10 -34.79
C ARG A 15 14.70 53.42 -33.31
N TYR A 16 13.77 53.09 -32.41
CA TYR A 16 14.00 53.27 -30.98
C TYR A 16 15.17 52.42 -30.46
N GLY A 17 15.31 51.19 -30.93
CA GLY A 17 16.44 50.32 -30.60
C GLY A 17 17.79 50.89 -31.04
N LEU A 18 17.86 51.48 -32.25
CA LEU A 18 19.07 52.13 -32.74
C LEU A 18 19.40 53.43 -31.98
N VAL A 19 18.40 54.21 -31.57
CA VAL A 19 18.61 55.41 -30.73
C VAL A 19 19.10 55.02 -29.34
N LEU A 20 18.57 53.95 -28.75
CA LEU A 20 19.03 53.44 -27.45
C LEU A 20 20.46 52.89 -27.52
N ALA A 21 20.79 52.15 -28.57
CA ALA A 21 22.14 51.63 -28.80
C ALA A 21 23.15 52.75 -29.09
N ALA A 22 22.77 53.75 -29.89
CA ALA A 22 23.59 54.94 -30.14
C ALA A 22 23.77 55.79 -28.87
N GLY A 23 22.74 55.91 -28.03
CA GLY A 23 22.81 56.60 -26.74
C GLY A 23 23.72 55.89 -25.74
N LEU A 24 23.65 54.55 -25.64
CA LEU A 24 24.57 53.76 -24.82
C LEU A 24 26.00 53.80 -25.35
N PHE A 25 26.18 53.82 -26.67
CA PHE A 25 27.49 53.91 -27.28
C PHE A 25 28.12 55.30 -27.12
N LEU A 26 27.37 56.39 -27.33
CA LEU A 26 27.83 57.75 -27.03
C LEU A 26 28.07 57.93 -25.53
N GLY A 27 27.23 57.37 -24.67
CA GLY A 27 27.41 57.38 -23.22
C GLY A 27 28.72 56.70 -22.82
N TRP A 28 29.02 55.54 -23.40
CA TRP A 28 30.29 54.85 -23.17
C TRP A 28 31.49 55.63 -23.70
N LEU A 29 31.37 56.30 -24.85
CA LEU A 29 32.48 57.03 -25.50
C LEU A 29 32.77 58.39 -24.81
N LEU A 30 31.76 59.05 -24.25
CA LEU A 30 31.91 60.29 -23.48
C LEU A 30 32.35 60.06 -22.03
N PHE A 31 32.05 58.90 -21.44
CA PHE A 31 32.47 58.55 -20.06
C PHE A 31 33.74 57.66 -20.00
N LYS A 32 34.40 57.39 -21.14
CA LYS A 32 35.65 56.59 -21.22
C LYS A 32 36.91 57.34 -20.74
N GLY A 33 36.76 58.37 -19.92
CA GLY A 33 37.85 59.28 -19.58
C GLY A 33 37.61 60.05 -18.29
N SER A 34 37.29 59.36 -17.19
CA SER A 34 37.43 59.92 -15.84
C SER A 34 37.33 58.81 -14.78
N SER A 35 38.44 58.11 -14.55
CA SER A 35 38.65 57.47 -13.24
C SER A 35 38.67 58.58 -12.17
N PRO A 36 37.92 58.45 -11.06
CA PRO A 36 38.01 59.39 -9.98
C PRO A 36 39.40 59.28 -9.37
N LYS A 37 40.12 60.40 -9.36
CA LYS A 37 41.36 60.59 -8.61
C LYS A 37 40.98 60.67 -7.13
N GLY A 38 40.75 59.51 -6.51
CA GLY A 38 40.75 59.37 -5.06
C GLY A 38 42.20 59.42 -4.60
N GLU A 39 42.49 60.30 -3.66
CA GLU A 39 43.82 60.48 -3.07
C GLU A 39 44.32 59.14 -2.49
N ASN A 40 45.22 58.49 -3.22
CA ASN A 40 46.02 57.38 -2.71
C ASN A 40 47.17 58.01 -1.93
N ALA A 41 46.97 58.18 -0.63
CA ALA A 41 48.07 58.15 0.32
C ALA A 41 48.76 56.79 0.14
N GLN A 42 50.01 56.81 -0.29
CA GLN A 42 50.88 55.63 -0.28
C GLN A 42 51.04 55.16 1.17
N HIS A 43 50.19 54.24 1.60
CA HIS A 43 50.56 53.26 2.60
C HIS A 43 51.21 52.11 1.85
N VAL A 44 52.54 52.13 1.84
CA VAL A 44 53.34 50.91 1.62
C VAL A 44 52.94 49.95 2.74
N HIS A 45 51.96 49.10 2.48
CA HIS A 45 51.79 47.88 3.26
C HIS A 45 52.81 46.89 2.72
N GLU A 46 54.01 46.99 3.27
CA GLU A 46 54.89 45.85 3.41
C GLU A 46 54.09 44.84 4.24
N GLU A 47 53.48 43.86 3.57
CA GLU A 47 52.80 42.74 4.21
C GLU A 47 53.85 41.90 4.93
N THR A 48 54.24 42.35 6.11
CA THR A 48 54.74 41.47 7.14
C THR A 48 53.51 40.70 7.62
N GLU A 49 53.43 39.40 7.35
CA GLU A 49 52.48 38.51 8.03
C GLU A 49 52.59 38.77 9.52
N LYS A 50 51.63 39.50 10.10
CA LYS A 50 51.60 39.74 11.54
C LYS A 50 51.25 38.42 12.19
N GLN A 51 52.27 37.71 12.66
CA GLN A 51 52.10 36.44 13.35
C GLN A 51 51.41 36.68 14.69
N VAL A 52 50.11 36.39 14.75
CA VAL A 52 49.29 36.53 15.96
C VAL A 52 49.52 35.32 16.86
N TRP A 53 49.74 35.55 18.14
CA TRP A 53 49.96 34.53 19.18
C TRP A 53 48.72 34.39 20.06
N THR A 54 48.36 33.16 20.43
CA THR A 54 47.19 32.87 21.28
C THR A 54 47.48 31.82 22.36
N CYS A 55 46.64 31.74 23.40
CA CYS A 55 46.76 30.76 24.48
C CYS A 55 45.81 29.58 24.24
N SER A 56 46.29 28.34 24.33
CA SER A 56 45.47 27.12 24.11
C SER A 56 44.22 27.04 24.99
N MET A 57 44.26 27.59 26.20
CA MET A 57 43.12 27.59 27.13
C MET A 57 42.27 28.86 27.07
N HIS A 58 42.77 29.96 26.49
CA HIS A 58 42.05 31.23 26.39
C HIS A 58 42.19 31.81 24.97
N PRO A 59 41.50 31.22 23.97
CA PRO A 59 41.68 31.58 22.56
C PRO A 59 41.24 33.01 22.18
N GLN A 60 40.55 33.68 23.10
CA GLN A 60 40.12 35.09 22.95
C GLN A 60 41.30 36.07 23.09
N ILE A 61 42.41 35.65 23.70
CA ILE A 61 43.61 36.48 23.82
C ILE A 61 44.44 36.31 22.55
N ARG A 62 44.61 37.42 21.81
CA ARG A 62 45.41 37.51 20.59
C ARG A 62 46.43 38.63 20.76
N MET A 63 47.72 38.31 20.63
CA MET A 63 48.81 39.27 20.79
C MET A 63 49.79 39.17 19.62
N ASP A 64 50.38 40.29 19.21
CA ASP A 64 51.28 40.33 18.05
C ASP A 64 52.73 39.87 18.37
N LYS A 65 52.98 39.41 19.60
CA LYS A 65 54.32 39.01 20.08
C LYS A 65 54.26 37.77 20.98
N PRO A 66 55.31 36.94 21.00
CA PRO A 66 55.43 35.85 21.96
C PRO A 66 55.47 36.40 23.38
N GLY A 67 54.83 35.69 24.32
CA GLY A 67 54.72 36.10 25.70
C GLY A 67 53.89 35.14 26.52
N LYS A 68 53.57 35.54 27.76
CA LYS A 68 52.71 34.77 28.65
C LYS A 68 51.27 35.26 28.60
N CYS A 69 50.33 34.33 28.65
CA CYS A 69 48.90 34.64 28.74
C CYS A 69 48.60 35.43 30.03
N PRO A 70 47.99 36.61 29.98
CA PRO A 70 47.68 37.41 31.17
C PRO A 70 46.63 36.78 32.09
N ILE A 71 45.88 35.76 31.63
CA ILE A 71 44.89 35.06 32.46
C ILE A 71 45.51 33.86 33.18
N CYS A 72 46.21 32.99 32.47
CA CYS A 72 46.71 31.72 33.04
C CYS A 72 48.23 31.61 33.11
N ALA A 73 48.97 32.64 32.72
CA ALA A 73 50.42 32.72 32.72
C ALA A 73 51.17 31.62 31.94
N MET A 74 50.47 30.79 31.16
CA MET A 74 51.06 29.84 30.22
C MET A 74 51.57 30.55 28.96
N ASP A 75 52.57 29.96 28.30
CA ASP A 75 53.19 30.55 27.12
C ASP A 75 52.20 30.60 25.93
N LEU A 76 52.23 31.72 25.21
CA LEU A 76 51.45 31.91 23.99
C LEU A 76 52.09 31.12 22.84
N ILE A 77 51.26 30.56 21.98
CA ILE A 77 51.65 29.72 20.84
C ILE A 77 51.26 30.47 19.57
N PRO A 78 52.08 30.44 18.50
CA PRO A 78 51.77 31.17 17.27
C PRO A 78 50.54 30.57 16.60
N LEU A 79 49.55 31.41 16.32
CA LEU A 79 48.36 31.03 15.56
C LEU A 79 48.79 30.86 14.10
N LYS A 80 48.78 29.63 13.59
CA LYS A 80 48.91 29.40 12.16
C LYS A 80 47.63 29.92 11.49
N SER A 81 47.71 31.05 10.81
CA SER A 81 46.73 31.41 9.79
C SER A 81 46.76 30.29 8.77
N SER A 82 45.66 29.55 8.64
CA SER A 82 45.48 28.57 7.59
C SER A 82 45.55 29.32 6.25
N GLY A 83 46.74 29.36 5.66
CA GLY A 83 46.97 29.87 4.32
C GLY A 83 46.20 29.01 3.33
N GLY A 84 45.03 29.50 2.96
CA GLY A 84 44.25 29.03 1.83
C GLY A 84 43.73 30.26 1.13
N ASP A 85 44.38 30.64 0.03
CA ASP A 85 43.81 31.54 -0.96
C ASP A 85 42.43 31.03 -1.39
N ASP A 86 41.56 31.98 -1.71
CA ASP A 86 40.36 31.88 -2.56
C ASP A 86 39.00 32.11 -1.88
N ALA A 87 38.26 33.06 -2.48
CA ALA A 87 36.84 33.40 -2.38
C ALA A 87 36.10 33.31 -1.01
N SER A 88 35.84 34.48 -0.42
CA SER A 88 34.65 34.80 0.40
C SER A 88 34.17 33.70 1.38
N ILE A 89 34.93 33.47 2.45
CA ILE A 89 34.47 32.62 3.55
C ILE A 89 33.45 33.40 4.39
N ASP A 90 32.27 32.82 4.59
CA ASP A 90 31.17 33.40 5.39
C ASP A 90 31.66 33.68 6.83
N PRO A 91 31.49 34.89 7.39
CA PRO A 91 31.85 35.19 8.77
C PRO A 91 31.10 34.33 9.82
N ASN A 92 30.04 33.62 9.43
CA ASN A 92 29.35 32.65 10.28
C ASN A 92 29.88 31.21 10.14
N ALA A 93 30.85 30.96 9.26
CA ALA A 93 31.43 29.64 9.07
C ALA A 93 32.51 29.33 10.12
N ILE A 94 32.39 28.17 10.76
CA ILE A 94 33.41 27.64 11.67
C ILE A 94 34.43 26.85 10.83
N GLN A 95 35.71 27.20 10.96
CA GLN A 95 36.80 26.54 10.25
C GLN A 95 37.47 25.50 11.14
N LEU A 96 37.77 24.33 10.56
CA LEU A 96 38.51 23.25 11.22
C LEU A 96 39.74 22.90 10.39
N SER A 97 40.83 22.52 11.06
CA SER A 97 42.00 21.96 10.39
C SER A 97 41.72 20.53 9.90
N VAL A 98 42.49 20.06 8.93
CA VAL A 98 42.32 18.71 8.37
C VAL A 98 42.51 17.64 9.45
N GLU A 99 43.44 17.86 10.38
CA GLU A 99 43.68 16.96 11.52
C GLU A 99 42.52 16.99 12.50
N ALA A 100 41.92 18.17 12.76
CA ALA A 100 40.73 18.29 13.60
C ALA A 100 39.52 17.58 12.99
N VAL A 101 39.33 17.68 11.68
CA VAL A 101 38.29 16.95 10.93
C VAL A 101 38.52 15.44 11.01
N ALA A 102 39.77 14.99 10.87
CA ALA A 102 40.14 13.58 10.95
C ALA A 102 39.98 13.00 12.36
N LEU A 103 40.45 13.71 13.40
CA LEU A 103 40.31 13.32 14.80
C LEU A 103 38.84 13.29 15.25
N ALA A 104 38.02 14.20 14.73
CA ALA A 104 36.59 14.25 15.01
C ALA A 104 35.76 13.25 14.18
N ASN A 105 36.39 12.52 13.25
CA ASN A 105 35.75 11.54 12.36
C ASN A 105 34.50 12.10 11.65
N VAL A 106 34.64 13.31 11.08
CA VAL A 106 33.51 14.00 10.44
C VAL A 106 33.05 13.23 9.20
N GLN A 107 31.78 12.83 9.20
CA GLN A 107 31.12 12.20 8.04
C GLN A 107 30.20 13.21 7.36
N THR A 108 30.29 13.31 6.05
CA THR A 108 29.42 14.19 5.24
C THR A 108 28.60 13.37 4.27
N THR A 109 27.42 13.88 3.93
CA THR A 109 26.61 13.32 2.86
C THR A 109 26.06 14.47 2.02
N ARG A 110 25.97 14.27 0.70
CA ARG A 110 25.44 15.29 -0.20
C ARG A 110 23.92 15.36 -0.05
N VAL A 111 23.41 16.55 0.27
CA VAL A 111 21.97 16.81 0.36
C VAL A 111 21.31 16.51 -0.98
N SER A 112 20.22 15.74 -0.93
CA SER A 112 19.40 15.42 -2.11
C SER A 112 17.92 15.36 -1.72
N ARG A 113 17.04 15.68 -2.67
CA ARG A 113 15.59 15.47 -2.50
C ARG A 113 15.24 14.04 -2.91
N LYS A 114 14.58 13.29 -2.03
CA LYS A 114 14.12 11.92 -2.27
C LYS A 114 12.78 11.68 -1.58
N ASN A 115 12.01 10.71 -2.07
CA ASN A 115 10.85 10.19 -1.37
C ASN A 115 11.32 9.15 -0.34
N PRO A 116 11.11 9.36 0.97
CA PRO A 116 11.51 8.39 1.97
C PRO A 116 10.67 7.11 1.80
N VAL A 117 11.35 5.97 1.74
CA VAL A 117 10.72 4.64 1.78
C VAL A 117 10.91 4.10 3.19
N LYS A 118 9.82 3.66 3.83
CA LYS A 118 9.84 3.03 5.14
C LYS A 118 9.27 1.62 5.01
N ASP A 119 10.07 0.63 5.37
CA ASP A 119 9.59 -0.74 5.50
C ASP A 119 8.87 -0.89 6.83
N VAL A 120 7.59 -1.28 6.78
CA VAL A 120 6.77 -1.53 7.97
C VAL A 120 6.44 -3.02 8.00
N ARG A 121 6.67 -3.66 9.15
CA ARG A 121 6.25 -5.04 9.39
C ARG A 121 4.91 -5.02 10.09
N LEU A 122 3.91 -5.62 9.45
CA LEU A 122 2.56 -5.73 9.98
C LEU A 122 2.30 -7.19 10.38
N TYR A 123 1.60 -7.38 11.49
CA TYR A 123 1.05 -8.68 11.86
C TYR A 123 -0.35 -8.79 11.25
N GLY A 124 -0.79 -10.03 11.03
CA GLY A 124 -2.04 -10.27 10.33
C GLY A 124 -2.55 -11.69 10.51
N THR A 125 -3.78 -11.91 10.05
CA THR A 125 -4.44 -13.21 10.08
C THR A 125 -4.91 -13.59 8.68
N ILE A 126 -4.98 -14.90 8.45
CA ILE A 126 -5.60 -15.45 7.25
C ILE A 126 -7.05 -15.74 7.55
N GLN A 127 -7.95 -15.17 6.75
CA GLN A 127 -9.39 -15.39 6.84
C GLN A 127 -9.92 -16.00 5.55
N VAL A 128 -11.05 -16.68 5.68
CA VAL A 128 -11.79 -17.23 4.55
C VAL A 128 -12.31 -16.07 3.68
N ASP A 129 -12.22 -16.21 2.35
CA ASP A 129 -12.92 -15.28 1.45
C ASP A 129 -14.43 -15.53 1.56
N GLU A 130 -15.17 -14.59 2.17
CA GLU A 130 -16.62 -14.73 2.38
C GLU A 130 -17.40 -14.93 1.07
N ARG A 131 -16.86 -14.46 -0.06
CA ARG A 131 -17.48 -14.65 -1.39
C ARG A 131 -17.40 -16.10 -1.88
N LEU A 132 -16.51 -16.89 -1.29
CA LEU A 132 -16.29 -18.30 -1.57
C LEU A 132 -16.80 -19.20 -0.43
N SER A 133 -17.50 -18.63 0.55
CA SER A 133 -18.21 -19.36 1.59
C SER A 133 -19.68 -19.52 1.21
N GLN A 134 -20.24 -20.71 1.43
CA GLN A 134 -21.65 -20.99 1.20
C GLN A 134 -22.24 -21.85 2.32
N SER A 135 -23.42 -21.42 2.77
CA SER A 135 -24.22 -22.14 3.75
C SER A 135 -24.99 -23.28 3.08
N GLN A 136 -24.80 -24.50 3.56
CA GLN A 136 -25.63 -25.64 3.17
C GLN A 136 -26.83 -25.77 4.08
N THR A 137 -28.01 -25.54 3.50
CA THR A 137 -29.29 -25.60 4.22
C THR A 137 -30.04 -26.88 3.93
N SER A 138 -30.87 -27.32 4.87
CA SER A 138 -31.83 -28.38 4.60
C SER A 138 -32.97 -27.91 3.69
N PRO A 139 -33.33 -28.66 2.63
CA PRO A 139 -34.51 -28.39 1.82
C PRO A 139 -35.81 -28.90 2.46
N VAL A 140 -35.73 -29.76 3.49
CA VAL A 140 -36.88 -30.43 4.12
C VAL A 140 -36.82 -30.33 5.64
N ASN A 141 -37.98 -30.49 6.29
CA ASN A 141 -38.07 -30.70 7.73
C ASN A 141 -37.77 -32.16 8.05
N GLY A 142 -37.14 -32.42 9.20
CA GLY A 142 -36.90 -33.80 9.62
C GLY A 142 -35.88 -33.98 10.72
N ARG A 143 -35.58 -35.24 11.03
CA ARG A 143 -34.53 -35.61 11.98
C ARG A 143 -33.29 -36.09 11.23
N ILE A 144 -32.12 -35.61 11.64
CA ILE A 144 -30.84 -36.11 11.11
C ILE A 144 -30.64 -37.53 11.61
N GLU A 145 -30.64 -38.51 10.71
CA GLU A 145 -30.40 -39.91 11.07
C GLU A 145 -28.93 -40.26 11.03
N LYS A 146 -28.20 -39.72 10.05
CA LYS A 146 -26.79 -39.99 9.87
C LYS A 146 -26.08 -38.77 9.31
N LEU A 147 -24.90 -38.48 9.86
CA LEU A 147 -23.97 -37.50 9.31
C LEU A 147 -22.85 -38.26 8.61
N GLN A 148 -22.65 -38.02 7.31
CA GLN A 148 -21.50 -38.54 6.58
C GLN A 148 -20.28 -37.66 6.84
N VAL A 149 -20.50 -36.36 6.96
CA VAL A 149 -19.49 -35.35 7.32
C VAL A 149 -19.65 -35.01 8.79
N SER A 150 -18.61 -35.25 9.60
CA SER A 150 -18.77 -35.29 11.06
C SER A 150 -17.97 -34.24 11.83
N PHE A 151 -17.00 -33.57 11.20
CA PHE A 151 -16.13 -32.57 11.84
C PHE A 151 -15.75 -31.42 10.88
N THR A 152 -15.30 -30.29 11.46
CA THR A 152 -14.79 -29.13 10.69
C THR A 152 -13.39 -29.41 10.17
N GLY A 153 -13.08 -28.89 8.97
CA GLY A 153 -11.83 -29.17 8.25
C GLY A 153 -11.95 -30.35 7.26
N GLU A 154 -13.06 -31.08 7.25
CA GLU A 154 -13.31 -32.14 6.28
C GLU A 154 -13.56 -31.56 4.88
N SER A 155 -13.00 -32.20 3.85
CA SER A 155 -13.19 -31.79 2.46
C SER A 155 -14.43 -32.46 1.86
N VAL A 156 -15.22 -31.67 1.14
CA VAL A 156 -16.45 -32.13 0.50
C VAL A 156 -16.46 -31.75 -0.97
N LYS A 157 -17.04 -32.62 -1.79
CA LYS A 157 -17.23 -32.42 -3.23
C LYS A 157 -18.68 -32.13 -3.55
N ARG A 158 -18.92 -31.36 -4.61
CA ARG A 158 -20.26 -31.14 -5.16
C ARG A 158 -20.89 -32.49 -5.51
N GLY A 159 -22.11 -32.70 -5.05
CA GLY A 159 -22.87 -33.94 -5.21
C GLY A 159 -22.60 -35.01 -4.15
N GLN A 160 -21.60 -34.83 -3.28
CA GLN A 160 -21.34 -35.75 -2.17
C GLN A 160 -22.45 -35.67 -1.13
N THR A 161 -22.93 -36.82 -0.65
CA THR A 161 -23.89 -36.90 0.46
C THR A 161 -23.21 -36.49 1.76
N ILE A 162 -23.74 -35.47 2.43
CA ILE A 162 -23.19 -34.89 3.68
C ILE A 162 -24.01 -35.27 4.91
N ALA A 163 -25.32 -35.48 4.74
CA ALA A 163 -26.23 -35.92 5.78
C ALA A 163 -27.38 -36.74 5.20
N THR A 164 -27.95 -37.63 6.00
CA THR A 164 -29.21 -38.34 5.74
C THR A 164 -30.25 -37.88 6.75
N VAL A 165 -31.39 -37.40 6.26
CA VAL A 165 -32.47 -36.83 7.06
C VAL A 165 -33.73 -37.66 6.88
N TYR A 166 -34.36 -38.05 7.97
CA TYR A 166 -35.70 -38.65 7.97
C TYR A 166 -36.76 -37.55 7.96
N SER A 167 -37.60 -37.52 6.92
CA SER A 167 -38.67 -36.52 6.74
C SER A 167 -40.05 -37.19 6.61
N PRO A 168 -40.90 -37.10 7.65
CA PRO A 168 -42.28 -37.55 7.58
C PRO A 168 -43.10 -36.85 6.48
N GLU A 169 -42.88 -35.55 6.28
CA GLU A 169 -43.61 -34.75 5.30
C GLU A 169 -43.28 -35.18 3.87
N LEU A 170 -42.02 -35.51 3.62
CA LEU A 170 -41.60 -36.03 2.32
C LEU A 170 -42.20 -37.42 2.07
N LEU A 171 -42.22 -38.29 3.08
CA LEU A 171 -42.84 -39.61 2.96
C LEU A 171 -44.32 -39.49 2.54
N SER A 172 -45.07 -38.59 3.17
CA SER A 172 -46.47 -38.32 2.82
C SER A 172 -46.61 -37.85 1.38
N ALA A 173 -45.80 -36.89 0.94
CA ALA A 173 -45.88 -36.38 -0.43
C ALA A 173 -45.47 -37.39 -1.49
N GLN A 174 -44.51 -38.28 -1.19
CA GLN A 174 -44.16 -39.38 -2.09
C GLN A 174 -45.33 -40.37 -2.24
N GLN A 175 -46.02 -40.70 -1.15
CA GLN A 175 -47.23 -41.53 -1.21
C GLN A 175 -48.33 -40.84 -2.00
N GLU A 176 -48.55 -39.53 -1.81
CA GLU A 176 -49.49 -38.74 -2.62
C GLU A 176 -49.15 -38.82 -4.12
N LEU A 177 -47.88 -38.70 -4.50
CA LEU A 177 -47.46 -38.83 -5.91
C LEU A 177 -47.71 -40.24 -6.45
N ILE A 178 -47.37 -41.29 -5.68
CA ILE A 178 -47.57 -42.68 -6.09
C ILE A 178 -49.07 -42.97 -6.30
N GLU A 179 -49.94 -42.49 -5.40
CA GLU A 179 -51.38 -42.63 -5.54
C GLU A 179 -51.95 -41.79 -6.70
N ALA A 180 -51.49 -40.55 -6.87
CA ALA A 180 -51.87 -39.71 -8.00
C ALA A 180 -51.45 -40.35 -9.34
N GLY A 181 -50.28 -40.98 -9.40
CA GLY A 181 -49.78 -41.67 -10.59
C GLY A 181 -50.71 -42.78 -11.11
N LYS A 182 -51.50 -43.42 -10.23
CA LYS A 182 -52.54 -44.40 -10.64
C LYS A 182 -53.68 -43.74 -11.41
N LEU A 183 -53.88 -42.44 -11.22
CA LEU A 183 -54.90 -41.62 -11.87
C LEU A 183 -54.33 -40.83 -13.05
N GLN A 184 -53.11 -41.10 -13.52
CA GLN A 184 -52.47 -40.36 -14.63
C GLN A 184 -53.37 -40.23 -15.86
N SER A 185 -54.11 -41.29 -16.22
CA SER A 185 -55.00 -41.30 -17.39
C SER A 185 -56.29 -40.50 -17.20
N SER A 186 -56.75 -40.32 -15.96
CA SER A 186 -58.02 -39.65 -15.64
C SER A 186 -57.84 -38.23 -15.10
N GLN A 187 -56.73 -37.94 -14.42
CA GLN A 187 -56.43 -36.67 -13.77
C GLN A 187 -54.94 -36.30 -13.89
N PRO A 188 -54.45 -35.96 -15.09
CA PRO A 188 -53.04 -35.62 -15.30
C PRO A 188 -52.58 -34.38 -14.52
N LEU A 189 -53.49 -33.43 -14.27
CA LEU A 189 -53.20 -32.22 -13.48
C LEU A 189 -52.89 -32.54 -12.01
N LEU A 190 -53.46 -33.60 -11.46
CA LEU A 190 -53.21 -34.01 -10.07
C LEU A 190 -51.78 -34.54 -9.91
N VAL A 191 -51.31 -35.32 -10.89
CA VAL A 191 -49.94 -35.84 -10.91
C VAL A 191 -48.95 -34.69 -11.04
N GLU A 192 -49.20 -33.74 -11.95
CA GLU A 192 -48.30 -32.60 -12.11
C GLU A 192 -48.22 -31.74 -10.84
N ALA A 193 -49.35 -31.53 -10.14
CA ALA A 193 -49.35 -30.83 -8.85
C ALA A 193 -48.53 -31.57 -7.77
N ALA A 194 -48.62 -32.90 -7.73
CA ALA A 194 -47.81 -33.72 -6.82
C ALA A 194 -46.32 -33.68 -7.17
N ARG A 195 -45.96 -33.69 -8.47
CA ARG A 195 -44.57 -33.51 -8.93
C ARG A 195 -44.03 -32.14 -8.53
N GLU A 196 -44.82 -31.09 -8.73
CA GLU A 196 -44.40 -29.72 -8.40
C GLU A 196 -44.14 -29.55 -6.90
N LYS A 197 -44.97 -30.16 -6.05
CA LYS A 197 -44.75 -30.20 -4.59
C LYS A 197 -43.38 -30.79 -4.24
N LEU A 198 -42.96 -31.88 -4.88
CA LEU A 198 -41.63 -32.48 -4.65
C LEU A 198 -40.49 -31.62 -5.23
N ARG A 199 -40.71 -30.93 -6.36
CA ARG A 199 -39.73 -29.98 -6.94
C ARG A 199 -39.47 -28.80 -6.02
N LEU A 200 -40.49 -28.29 -5.32
CA LEU A 200 -40.34 -27.23 -4.31
C LEU A 200 -39.39 -27.64 -3.17
N TRP A 201 -39.31 -28.93 -2.86
CA TRP A 201 -38.35 -29.50 -1.91
C TRP A 201 -37.02 -29.94 -2.55
N ARG A 202 -36.75 -29.43 -3.76
CA ARG A 202 -35.51 -29.63 -4.52
C ARG A 202 -35.21 -31.09 -4.89
N LEU A 203 -36.22 -31.95 -4.96
CA LEU A 203 -36.04 -33.25 -5.62
C LEU A 203 -35.89 -33.02 -7.13
N THR A 204 -34.92 -33.71 -7.72
CA THR A 204 -34.70 -33.67 -9.17
C THR A 204 -35.76 -34.48 -9.91
N ASP A 205 -36.08 -34.13 -11.16
CA ASP A 205 -37.03 -34.92 -11.96
C ASP A 205 -36.62 -36.40 -12.08
N GLY A 206 -35.31 -36.68 -12.09
CA GLY A 206 -34.80 -38.06 -12.06
C GLY A 206 -35.14 -38.81 -10.77
N GLN A 207 -35.05 -38.13 -9.61
CA GLN A 207 -35.48 -38.71 -8.33
C GLN A 207 -37.00 -38.90 -8.29
N ILE A 208 -37.77 -37.92 -8.77
CA ILE A 208 -39.24 -37.99 -8.82
C ILE A 208 -39.67 -39.17 -9.69
N SER A 209 -39.10 -39.32 -10.89
CA SER A 209 -39.42 -40.44 -11.77
C SER A 209 -38.94 -41.79 -11.22
N ALA A 210 -37.85 -41.84 -10.45
CA ALA A 210 -37.44 -43.06 -9.75
C ALA A 210 -38.45 -43.46 -8.66
N ILE A 211 -39.06 -42.51 -7.96
CA ILE A 211 -40.13 -42.76 -6.97
C ILE A 211 -41.37 -43.31 -7.68
N GLU A 212 -41.79 -42.69 -8.78
CA GLU A 212 -42.93 -43.16 -9.60
C GLU A 212 -42.72 -44.59 -10.10
N GLN A 213 -41.53 -44.89 -10.64
CA GLN A 213 -41.21 -46.21 -11.19
C GLN A 213 -41.03 -47.28 -10.11
N SER A 214 -40.45 -46.93 -8.97
CA SER A 214 -40.23 -47.88 -7.89
C SER A 214 -41.51 -48.21 -7.13
N GLY A 215 -42.48 -47.27 -7.12
CA GLY A 215 -43.74 -47.40 -6.37
C GLY A 215 -43.54 -47.49 -4.86
N LYS A 216 -42.36 -47.11 -4.35
CA LYS A 216 -41.99 -47.19 -2.93
C LYS A 216 -41.60 -45.81 -2.43
N ALA A 217 -42.25 -45.38 -1.36
CA ALA A 217 -41.89 -44.15 -0.67
C ALA A 217 -40.72 -44.40 0.29
N ASP A 218 -39.71 -43.54 0.23
CA ASP A 218 -38.54 -43.56 1.11
C ASP A 218 -38.60 -42.35 2.07
N PRO A 219 -38.64 -42.57 3.40
CA PRO A 219 -38.64 -41.47 4.34
C PRO A 219 -37.26 -40.80 4.49
N GLN A 220 -36.18 -41.42 3.99
CA GLN A 220 -34.82 -40.91 4.08
C GLN A 220 -34.47 -40.03 2.88
N VAL A 221 -33.83 -38.90 3.17
CA VAL A 221 -33.38 -37.93 2.18
C VAL A 221 -31.89 -37.72 2.32
N GLU A 222 -31.18 -37.96 1.23
CA GLU A 222 -29.78 -37.61 1.14
C GLU A 222 -29.63 -36.12 0.86
N ILE A 223 -29.05 -35.39 1.81
CA ILE A 223 -28.62 -34.02 1.60
C ILE A 223 -27.25 -34.06 0.93
N LYS A 224 -27.17 -33.47 -0.26
CA LYS A 224 -25.94 -33.43 -1.07
C LYS A 224 -25.32 -32.04 -1.04
N SER A 225 -24.00 -31.98 -1.04
CA SER A 225 -23.28 -30.71 -1.15
C SER A 225 -23.51 -30.07 -2.52
N THR A 226 -23.86 -28.79 -2.55
CA THR A 226 -23.98 -27.98 -3.77
C THR A 226 -22.63 -27.41 -4.24
N VAL A 227 -21.59 -27.47 -3.40
CA VAL A 227 -20.26 -26.91 -3.68
C VAL A 227 -19.12 -27.86 -3.34
N ASN A 228 -17.95 -27.56 -3.89
CA ASN A 228 -16.69 -28.15 -3.45
C ASN A 228 -16.07 -27.21 -2.40
N GLY A 229 -15.44 -27.77 -1.37
CA GLY A 229 -14.73 -26.95 -0.39
C GLY A 229 -14.37 -27.72 0.87
N ILE A 230 -14.11 -26.96 1.93
CA ILE A 230 -13.78 -27.46 3.26
C ILE A 230 -14.85 -26.96 4.23
N VAL A 231 -15.29 -27.84 5.12
CA VAL A 231 -16.31 -27.53 6.13
C VAL A 231 -15.70 -26.62 7.18
N THR A 232 -16.16 -25.37 7.24
CA THR A 232 -15.67 -24.37 8.20
C THR A 232 -16.48 -24.37 9.49
N SER A 233 -17.79 -24.63 9.40
CA SER A 233 -18.68 -24.80 10.55
C SER A 233 -19.60 -26.00 10.39
N LYS A 234 -19.89 -26.66 11.50
CA LYS A 234 -20.90 -27.72 11.62
C LYS A 234 -21.91 -27.30 12.69
N ASN A 235 -23.14 -27.03 12.26
CA ASN A 235 -24.19 -26.48 13.13
C ASN A 235 -25.20 -27.53 13.61
N VAL A 236 -24.96 -28.80 13.27
CA VAL A 236 -25.88 -29.91 13.57
C VAL A 236 -25.14 -31.17 14.00
N ASN A 237 -25.83 -32.00 14.76
CA ASN A 237 -25.38 -33.32 15.21
C ASN A 237 -26.39 -34.41 14.80
N GLN A 238 -25.94 -35.65 14.85
CA GLN A 238 -26.81 -36.78 14.60
C GLN A 238 -27.89 -36.86 15.67
N GLY A 239 -29.16 -37.02 15.25
CA GLY A 239 -30.33 -37.03 16.12
C GLY A 239 -31.05 -35.68 16.20
N ASP A 240 -30.43 -34.58 15.76
CA ASP A 240 -31.05 -33.26 15.80
C ASP A 240 -32.26 -33.18 14.88
N TYR A 241 -33.28 -32.42 15.31
CA TYR A 241 -34.40 -32.05 14.47
C TYR A 241 -34.12 -30.72 13.78
N ILE A 242 -34.38 -30.66 12.48
CA ILE A 242 -34.08 -29.52 11.63
C ILE A 242 -35.32 -29.10 10.84
N ASN A 243 -35.36 -27.82 10.49
CA ASN A 243 -36.40 -27.25 9.66
C ASN A 243 -35.85 -26.96 8.24
N GLN A 244 -36.75 -26.76 7.30
CA GLN A 244 -36.44 -26.25 5.98
C GLN A 244 -35.76 -24.88 6.12
N GLY A 245 -34.60 -24.72 5.48
CA GLY A 245 -33.76 -23.53 5.58
C GLY A 245 -32.78 -23.53 6.74
N SER A 246 -32.83 -24.51 7.67
CA SER A 246 -31.82 -24.64 8.72
C SER A 246 -30.43 -24.87 8.09
N VAL A 247 -29.45 -24.05 8.50
CA VAL A 247 -28.05 -24.18 8.06
C VAL A 247 -27.42 -25.37 8.78
N LEU A 248 -27.01 -26.37 8.02
CA LEU A 248 -26.37 -27.59 8.52
C LEU A 248 -24.85 -27.42 8.60
N PHE A 249 -24.25 -26.90 7.52
CA PHE A 249 -22.81 -26.74 7.37
C PHE A 249 -22.48 -25.42 6.69
N GLU A 250 -21.36 -24.82 7.07
CA GLU A 250 -20.70 -23.78 6.29
C GLU A 250 -19.55 -24.41 5.52
N ILE A 251 -19.50 -24.22 4.20
CA ILE A 251 -18.45 -24.76 3.35
C ILE A 251 -17.77 -23.61 2.63
N ALA A 252 -16.45 -23.55 2.74
CA ALA A 252 -15.65 -22.56 2.05
C ALA A 252 -14.64 -23.19 1.09
N ASP A 253 -14.48 -22.58 -0.07
CA ASP A 253 -13.35 -22.87 -0.96
C ASP A 253 -12.11 -22.10 -0.49
N LEU A 254 -11.14 -22.83 0.08
CA LEU A 254 -9.89 -22.26 0.60
C LEU A 254 -8.80 -22.09 -0.47
N SER A 255 -9.12 -22.24 -1.76
CA SER A 255 -8.17 -21.96 -2.86
C SER A 255 -7.76 -20.48 -2.92
N ARG A 256 -8.61 -19.58 -2.41
CA ARG A 256 -8.30 -18.17 -2.21
C ARG A 256 -8.73 -17.76 -0.81
N VAL A 257 -7.85 -17.03 -0.13
CA VAL A 257 -8.05 -16.55 1.23
C VAL A 257 -7.71 -15.07 1.29
N TRP A 258 -8.24 -14.38 2.29
CA TRP A 258 -7.87 -12.99 2.58
C TRP A 258 -6.75 -12.96 3.61
N ALA A 259 -5.74 -12.13 3.36
CA ALA A 259 -4.72 -11.81 4.35
C ALA A 259 -5.04 -10.42 4.90
N LEU A 260 -5.50 -10.37 6.15
CA LEU A 260 -5.81 -9.13 6.85
C LEU A 260 -4.60 -8.73 7.67
N PHE A 261 -4.14 -7.50 7.50
CA PHE A 261 -3.01 -6.94 8.24
C PHE A 261 -3.49 -5.76 9.09
N ASP A 262 -3.07 -5.75 10.35
CA ASP A 262 -3.41 -4.67 11.26
C ASP A 262 -2.33 -3.58 11.18
N ALA A 263 -2.75 -2.36 10.86
CA ALA A 263 -1.90 -1.17 10.86
C ALA A 263 -2.33 -0.24 12.00
N TYR A 264 -1.40 0.06 12.90
CA TYR A 264 -1.60 1.01 13.98
C TYR A 264 -0.98 2.36 13.59
N GLU A 265 -1.70 3.45 13.89
CA GLU A 265 -1.25 4.83 13.74
C GLU A 265 -0.35 5.26 14.91
#